data_AF-A0A9D2JYV2-F1
#
_entry.id   AF-A0A9D2JYV2-F1
#
_cell.length_a   1.000
_cell.length_b   1.000
_cell.length_c   1.000
_cell.angle_alpha   90.00
_cell.angle_beta   90.00
_cell.angle_gamma   90.00
#
_symmetry.space_group_name_H-M   'P 1'
#
loop_
_entity.id
_entity.type
_entity.pdbx_description
1 polymer ?
#
loop_
_entity_poly.entity_id
_entity_poly.type
_entity_poly.pdbx_seq_one_letter_code
_entity_poly.pdbx_strand_id
1 'polypeptide(L)'
;MEKFNSSLIKGLASYDEVISLSALPYEGPAKKTVLKLDNIQYISIPNITGKLHRLFNVIMLLLFGIFTIIRKRPRFIICDAINNSPCYVSAILAKLFRIPAVAIVTDLPGMLGVNRDPAKGIRRMQQFDGYILLTEAMQ
;
A
#
# COMPACT_ATOMS: atom_id res chain seq x y z
N MET A 1 -4.62 -11.04 -3.14
CA MET A 1 -4.33 -10.24 -1.93
C MET A 1 -3.82 -11.20 -0.88
N GLU A 2 -2.69 -10.94 -0.24
CA GLU A 2 -2.17 -11.84 0.80
C GLU A 2 -3.15 -11.98 1.97
N LYS A 3 -3.18 -13.17 2.59
CA LYS A 3 -4.12 -13.54 3.67
C LYS A 3 -4.05 -12.56 4.86
N PHE A 4 -2.86 -12.05 5.17
CA PHE A 4 -2.66 -11.04 6.21
C PHE A 4 -3.34 -9.71 5.87
N ASN A 5 -3.06 -9.15 4.68
CA ASN A 5 -3.65 -7.88 4.25
C ASN A 5 -5.18 -7.91 4.29
N SER A 6 -5.78 -9.03 3.88
CA SER A 6 -7.23 -9.21 3.97
C SER A 6 -7.73 -9.22 5.42
N SER A 7 -7.01 -9.88 6.33
CA SER A 7 -7.37 -9.96 7.75
C SER A 7 -7.23 -8.60 8.44
N LEU A 8 -6.15 -7.86 8.16
CA LEU A 8 -5.94 -6.50 8.68
C LEU A 8 -7.04 -5.55 8.19
N ILE A 9 -7.36 -5.56 6.89
CA ILE A 9 -8.41 -4.72 6.32
C ILE A 9 -9.75 -5.01 7.00
N LYS A 10 -10.12 -6.28 7.17
CA LYS A 10 -11.36 -6.68 7.86
C LYS A 10 -11.37 -6.27 9.33
N GLY A 11 -10.25 -6.44 10.03
CA GLY A 11 -10.09 -6.01 11.42
C GLY A 11 -10.30 -4.51 11.57
N LEU A 12 -9.64 -3.69 10.74
CA LEU A 12 -9.79 -2.23 10.73
C LEU A 12 -11.23 -1.81 10.39
N ALA A 13 -11.86 -2.52 9.45
CA ALA A 13 -13.24 -2.23 9.01
C ALA A 13 -14.31 -2.45 10.09
N SER A 14 -13.98 -3.22 11.14
CA SER A 14 -14.86 -3.35 12.32
C SER A 14 -14.91 -2.09 13.17
N TYR A 15 -13.95 -1.17 13.00
CA TYR A 15 -13.85 0.08 13.76
C TYR A 15 -14.16 1.34 12.93
N ASP A 16 -13.79 1.37 11.64
CA ASP A 16 -13.95 2.56 10.78
C ASP A 16 -14.04 2.18 9.28
N GLU A 17 -14.43 3.13 8.42
CA GLU A 17 -14.43 2.92 6.95
C GLU A 17 -13.00 2.71 6.44
N VAL A 18 -12.78 1.64 5.67
CA VAL A 18 -11.47 1.31 5.09
C VAL A 18 -11.54 1.39 3.56
N ILE A 19 -10.59 2.09 2.96
CA ILE A 19 -10.44 2.15 1.50
C ILE A 19 -9.13 1.49 1.13
N SER A 20 -9.22 0.39 0.38
CA SER A 20 -8.06 -0.36 -0.08
C SER A 20 -7.79 -0.05 -1.56
N LEU A 21 -6.67 0.62 -1.83
CA LEU A 21 -6.16 0.83 -3.19
C LEU A 21 -5.19 -0.29 -3.56
N SER A 22 -5.41 -0.95 -4.69
CA SER A 22 -4.59 -2.08 -5.13
C SER A 22 -4.30 -2.04 -6.63
N ALA A 23 -3.07 -2.39 -7.00
CA ALA A 23 -2.72 -2.74 -8.38
C ALA A 23 -2.90 -4.25 -8.54
N LEU A 24 -3.78 -4.68 -9.45
CA LEU A 24 -4.03 -6.10 -9.67
C LEU A 24 -2.80 -6.78 -10.31
N PRO A 25 -2.57 -8.08 -10.02
CA PRO A 25 -1.49 -8.85 -10.63
C PRO A 25 -1.58 -8.85 -12.16
N TYR A 26 -0.42 -8.92 -12.80
CA TYR A 26 -0.21 -8.64 -14.22
C TYR A 26 -0.61 -9.81 -15.13
N GLU A 27 -1.90 -10.10 -15.22
CA GLU A 27 -2.42 -11.08 -16.18
C GLU A 27 -2.85 -10.42 -17.50
N GLY A 28 -3.00 -9.09 -17.51
CA GLY A 28 -3.40 -8.33 -18.69
C GLY A 28 -3.73 -6.86 -18.36
N PRO A 29 -4.17 -6.07 -19.35
CA PRO A 29 -4.67 -4.74 -19.08
C PRO A 29 -5.92 -4.83 -18.18
N ALA A 30 -5.90 -4.09 -17.08
CA ALA A 30 -7.00 -4.07 -16.12
C ALA A 30 -7.69 -2.71 -16.16
N LYS A 31 -9.02 -2.72 -16.12
CA LYS A 31 -9.83 -1.50 -15.91
C LYS A 31 -9.95 -1.22 -14.42
N LYS A 32 -10.33 0.02 -14.08
CA LYS A 32 -10.70 0.37 -12.71
C LYS A 32 -11.89 -0.48 -12.29
N THR A 33 -11.77 -1.14 -11.16
CA THR A 33 -12.88 -1.85 -10.51
C THR A 33 -13.07 -1.30 -9.11
N VAL A 34 -14.33 -1.12 -8.72
CA VAL A 34 -14.70 -0.71 -7.36
C VAL A 34 -15.64 -1.77 -6.81
N LEU A 35 -15.24 -2.41 -5.72
CA LEU A 35 -16.07 -3.34 -4.97
C LEU A 35 -16.30 -2.75 -3.58
N LYS A 36 -17.55 -2.62 -3.17
CA LYS A 36 -17.91 -2.22 -1.80
C LYS A 36 -18.45 -3.44 -1.08
N LEU A 37 -17.86 -3.76 0.06
CA LEU A 37 -18.29 -4.83 0.95
C LEU A 37 -18.27 -4.28 2.37
N ASP A 38 -19.45 -4.15 2.99
CA ASP A 38 -19.63 -3.55 4.31
C ASP A 38 -18.98 -2.15 4.40
N ASN A 39 -18.12 -1.95 5.41
CA ASN A 39 -17.32 -0.74 5.64
C ASN A 39 -16.03 -0.70 4.81
N ILE A 40 -15.88 -1.57 3.81
CA ILE A 40 -14.67 -1.66 2.99
C ILE A 40 -14.97 -1.28 1.55
N GLN A 41 -14.18 -0.36 1.01
CA GLN A 41 -14.15 -0.05 -0.41
C GLN A 41 -12.83 -0.53 -1.01
N TYR A 42 -12.90 -1.60 -1.80
CA TYR A 42 -11.78 -2.08 -2.60
C TYR A 42 -11.77 -1.36 -3.95
N ILE A 43 -10.67 -0.68 -4.24
CA ILE A 43 -10.45 0.02 -5.50
C ILE A 43 -9.23 -0.61 -6.17
N SER A 44 -9.48 -1.31 -7.26
CA SER A 44 -8.43 -1.78 -8.15
C SER A 44 -8.12 -0.70 -9.17
N ILE A 45 -6.87 -0.24 -9.20
CA ILE A 45 -6.44 0.76 -10.17
C ILE A 45 -6.25 0.11 -11.56
N PRO A 46 -6.47 0.88 -12.65
CA PRO A 46 -6.13 0.42 -13.98
C PRO A 46 -4.66 0.04 -14.10
N ASN A 47 -4.35 -0.93 -14.95
CA ASN A 47 -2.99 -1.37 -15.22
C ASN A 47 -2.81 -1.61 -16.73
N ILE A 48 -1.59 -1.40 -17.22
CA ILE A 48 -1.19 -1.65 -18.61
C ILE A 48 -0.15 -2.75 -18.67
N THR A 49 0.01 -3.37 -19.84
CA THR A 49 1.09 -4.33 -20.10
C THR A 49 2.32 -3.60 -20.69
N GLY A 50 3.47 -4.29 -20.74
CA GLY A 50 4.69 -3.79 -21.38
C GLY A 50 5.69 -3.15 -20.42
N LYS A 51 6.76 -2.55 -20.96
CA LYS A 51 7.93 -2.09 -20.18
C LYS A 51 7.65 -0.93 -19.22
N LEU A 52 6.59 -0.15 -19.47
CA LEU A 52 6.22 1.03 -18.68
C LEU A 52 5.18 0.77 -17.58
N HIS A 53 4.73 -0.49 -17.39
CA HIS A 53 3.68 -0.82 -16.43
C HIS A 53 3.99 -0.35 -15.00
N ARG A 54 5.26 -0.44 -14.56
CA ARG A 54 5.65 -0.03 -13.21
C ARG A 54 5.45 1.46 -12.98
N LEU A 55 5.82 2.27 -13.98
CA LEU A 55 5.65 3.72 -13.94
C LEU A 55 4.17 4.08 -13.98
N PHE A 56 3.42 3.42 -14.87
CA PHE A 56 1.97 3.60 -14.95
C PHE A 56 1.28 3.28 -13.62
N ASN A 57 1.67 2.19 -12.94
CA ASN A 57 1.13 1.84 -11.63
C ASN A 57 1.42 2.90 -10.56
N VAL A 58 2.63 3.47 -10.54
CA VAL A 58 2.95 4.57 -9.62
C VAL A 58 2.07 5.79 -9.90
N ILE A 59 1.94 6.19 -11.18
CA ILE A 59 1.11 7.33 -11.58
C ILE A 59 -0.35 7.11 -11.19
N MET A 60 -0.91 5.94 -11.51
CA MET A 60 -2.30 5.63 -11.21
C MET A 60 -2.54 5.53 -9.71
N LEU A 61 -1.66 4.87 -8.94
CA LEU A 61 -1.77 4.84 -7.48
C LEU A 61 -1.75 6.26 -6.89
N LEU A 62 -0.87 7.13 -7.39
CA LEU A 62 -0.77 8.51 -6.93
C LEU A 62 -2.05 9.30 -7.25
N LEU A 63 -2.54 9.25 -8.49
CA LEU A 63 -3.76 9.96 -8.91
C LEU A 63 -4.99 9.50 -8.12
N PHE A 64 -5.18 8.18 -8.00
CA PHE A 64 -6.30 7.63 -7.25
C PHE A 64 -6.15 7.87 -5.75
N GLY A 65 -4.93 7.84 -5.22
CA GLY A 65 -4.63 8.20 -3.84
C GLY A 65 -4.98 9.66 -3.52
N ILE A 66 -4.55 10.61 -4.36
CA ILE A 66 -4.89 12.04 -4.26
C ILE A 66 -6.42 12.20 -4.26
N PHE A 67 -7.11 11.63 -5.25
CA PHE A 67 -8.56 11.75 -5.36
C PHE A 67 -9.28 11.17 -4.13
N THR A 68 -8.83 10.01 -3.65
CA THR A 68 -9.38 9.36 -2.46
C THR A 68 -9.17 10.23 -1.22
N ILE A 69 -7.95 10.74 -1.01
CA ILE A 69 -7.63 11.58 0.14
C ILE A 69 -8.45 12.87 0.15
N ILE A 70 -8.56 13.56 -0.98
CA ILE A 70 -9.36 14.80 -1.08
C ILE A 70 -10.82 14.54 -0.74
N ARG A 71 -11.39 13.45 -1.27
CA ARG A 71 -12.82 13.13 -1.11
C ARG A 71 -13.17 12.57 0.26
N LYS A 72 -12.28 11.76 0.85
CA LYS A 72 -12.58 10.93 2.03
C LYS A 72 -11.85 11.37 3.28
N ARG A 73 -10.77 12.16 3.14
CA ARG A 73 -9.97 12.71 4.24
C ARG A 73 -9.58 11.63 5.27
N PRO A 74 -8.84 10.58 4.86
CA PRO A 74 -8.47 9.50 5.75
C PRO A 74 -7.55 10.00 6.88
N ARG A 75 -7.67 9.39 8.05
CA ARG A 75 -6.83 9.71 9.22
C ARG A 75 -5.44 9.10 9.14
N PHE A 76 -5.30 7.96 8.46
CA PHE A 76 -4.06 7.21 8.33
C PHE A 76 -3.92 6.63 6.93
N ILE A 77 -2.69 6.50 6.46
CA ILE A 77 -2.35 5.74 5.26
C ILE A 77 -1.60 4.48 5.71
N ILE A 78 -2.05 3.31 5.29
CA ILE A 78 -1.38 2.04 5.59
C ILE A 78 -0.90 1.42 4.29
N CYS A 79 0.35 0.98 4.23
CA CYS A 79 0.90 0.30 3.05
C CYS A 79 1.82 -0.85 3.40
N ASP A 80 1.95 -1.78 2.47
CA ASP A 80 2.96 -2.84 2.50
C ASP A 80 4.35 -2.28 2.15
N ALA A 81 5.32 -2.48 3.05
CA ALA A 81 6.69 -1.98 2.94
C ALA A 81 7.56 -2.76 1.95
N ILE A 82 7.17 -4.00 1.62
CA ILE A 82 7.90 -4.84 0.66
C ILE A 82 7.60 -4.37 -0.76
N ASN A 83 6.35 -4.03 -1.04
CA ASN A 83 5.91 -3.58 -2.35
C ASN A 83 6.36 -2.13 -2.64
N ASN A 84 7.33 -1.98 -3.55
CA ASN A 84 7.96 -0.70 -3.88
C ASN A 84 6.95 0.40 -4.24
N SER A 85 6.04 0.16 -5.19
CA SER A 85 5.15 1.22 -5.71
C SER A 85 4.16 1.74 -4.65
N PRO A 86 3.40 0.88 -3.93
CA PRO A 86 2.57 1.34 -2.81
C PRO A 86 3.38 2.04 -1.72
N CYS A 87 4.55 1.51 -1.34
CA CYS A 87 5.40 2.11 -0.32
C CYS A 87 5.82 3.56 -0.68
N TYR A 88 6.35 3.78 -1.90
CA TYR A 88 6.74 5.12 -2.33
C TYR A 88 5.55 6.07 -2.45
N VAL A 89 4.45 5.61 -3.05
CA VAL A 89 3.26 6.45 -3.24
C VAL A 89 2.67 6.85 -1.89
N SER A 90 2.55 5.93 -0.95
CA SER A 90 2.03 6.23 0.39
C SER A 90 2.89 7.25 1.13
N ALA A 91 4.23 7.13 1.07
CA ALA A 91 5.12 8.12 1.67
C ALA A 91 4.98 9.52 1.04
N ILE A 92 4.80 9.60 -0.29
CA ILE A 92 4.57 10.87 -1.00
C ILE A 92 3.23 11.49 -0.56
N LEU A 93 2.15 10.70 -0.56
CA LEU A 93 0.82 11.17 -0.19
C LEU A 93 0.77 11.62 1.27
N ALA A 94 1.40 10.87 2.17
CA ALA A 94 1.51 11.20 3.59
C ALA A 94 2.14 12.57 3.80
N LYS A 95 3.27 12.84 3.14
CA LYS A 95 3.95 14.14 3.21
C LYS A 95 3.15 15.26 2.57
N LEU A 96 2.55 15.01 1.40
CA LEU A 96 1.78 15.99 0.63
C LEU A 96 0.55 16.46 1.40
N PHE A 97 -0.15 15.55 2.08
CA PHE A 97 -1.40 15.83 2.79
C PHE A 97 -1.26 15.91 4.31
N ARG A 98 -0.05 15.74 4.85
CA ARG A 98 0.24 15.69 6.30
C ARG A 98 -0.61 14.64 7.02
N ILE A 99 -0.72 13.46 6.44
CA ILE A 99 -1.45 12.32 7.00
C ILE A 99 -0.44 11.29 7.50
N PRO A 100 -0.54 10.80 8.74
CA PRO A 100 0.36 9.79 9.24
C PRO A 100 0.35 8.52 8.38
N ALA A 101 1.55 7.99 8.10
CA ALA A 101 1.72 6.76 7.32
C ALA A 101 2.32 5.62 8.14
N VAL A 102 1.68 4.47 8.06
CA VAL A 102 2.06 3.25 8.76
C VAL A 102 2.46 2.17 7.75
N ALA A 103 3.65 1.60 7.92
CA ALA A 103 4.16 0.57 7.04
C ALA A 103 3.99 -0.84 7.64
N ILE A 104 3.40 -1.76 6.88
CA ILE A 104 3.33 -3.18 7.22
C ILE A 104 4.64 -3.82 6.78
N VAL A 105 5.35 -4.42 7.71
CA VAL A 105 6.62 -5.13 7.48
C VAL A 105 6.38 -6.61 7.71
N THR A 106 6.19 -7.34 6.60
CA THR A 106 5.89 -8.78 6.59
C THR A 106 7.14 -9.67 6.67
N ASP A 107 8.30 -9.18 6.24
CA ASP A 107 9.56 -9.92 6.23
C ASP A 107 10.73 -8.96 6.48
N LEU A 108 11.08 -8.79 7.76
CA LEU A 108 12.17 -7.91 8.17
C LEU A 108 13.55 -8.45 7.71
N PRO A 109 13.88 -9.75 7.84
CA PRO A 109 15.11 -10.30 7.28
C PRO A 109 15.24 -10.12 5.77
N GLY A 110 14.18 -10.36 4.99
CA GLY A 110 14.19 -10.14 3.54
C GLY A 110 14.31 -8.67 3.14
N MET A 111 13.82 -7.75 3.98
CA MET A 111 14.01 -6.31 3.81
C MET A 111 15.44 -5.85 4.15
N LEU A 112 16.09 -6.48 5.14
CA LEU A 112 17.43 -6.14 5.63
C LEU A 112 18.56 -7.08 5.14
N GLY A 113 18.24 -8.00 4.24
CA GLY A 113 19.09 -9.15 3.92
C GLY A 113 20.49 -8.83 3.40
N VAL A 114 21.37 -9.82 3.56
CA VAL A 114 22.85 -9.76 3.41
C VAL A 114 23.36 -9.23 2.05
N ASN A 115 22.54 -9.29 0.99
CA ASN A 115 22.89 -8.84 -0.37
C ASN A 115 22.21 -7.52 -0.79
N ARG A 116 21.55 -6.82 0.12
CA ARG A 116 20.96 -5.50 -0.14
C ARG A 116 21.66 -4.45 0.70
N ASP A 117 21.80 -3.25 0.15
CA ASP A 117 22.31 -2.10 0.89
C ASP A 117 21.38 -1.79 2.08
N PRO A 118 21.79 -2.09 3.32
CA PRO A 118 20.92 -1.94 4.48
C PRO A 118 20.56 -0.46 4.71
N ALA A 119 21.40 0.47 4.26
CA ALA A 119 21.11 1.90 4.36
C ALA A 119 19.91 2.29 3.47
N LYS A 120 19.71 1.64 2.32
CA LYS A 120 18.52 1.86 1.47
C LYS A 120 17.26 1.32 2.12
N GLY A 121 17.32 0.16 2.76
CA GLY A 121 16.21 -0.41 3.52
C GLY A 121 15.79 0.50 4.67
N ILE A 122 16.75 0.93 5.49
CA ILE A 122 16.53 1.83 6.62
C ILE A 122 15.98 3.18 6.16
N ARG A 123 16.56 3.80 5.13
CA ARG A 123 16.08 5.09 4.58
C ARG A 123 14.65 5.02 4.04
N ARG A 124 14.24 3.86 3.53
CA ARG A 124 12.85 3.65 3.11
C ARG A 124 11.94 3.58 4.32
N MET A 125 12.34 2.84 5.36
CA MET A 125 11.55 2.71 6.58
C MET A 125 11.35 4.08 7.24
N GLN A 126 12.41 4.88 7.41
CA GLN A 126 12.40 6.21 8.05
C GLN A 126 11.40 7.23 7.50
N GLN A 127 10.69 6.94 6.42
CA GLN A 127 9.66 7.80 5.84
C GLN A 127 8.28 7.60 6.46
N PHE A 128 8.11 6.60 7.33
CA PHE A 128 6.85 6.24 7.98
C PHE A 128 6.82 6.63 9.46
N ASP A 129 5.64 7.01 9.93
CA ASP A 129 5.38 7.43 11.31
C ASP A 129 5.18 6.24 12.26
N GLY A 130 4.93 5.05 11.71
CA GLY A 130 4.77 3.83 12.48
C GLY A 130 4.93 2.57 11.63
N TYR A 131 5.05 1.43 12.30
CA TYR A 131 5.22 0.13 11.65
C TYR A 131 4.35 -0.92 12.30
N ILE A 132 3.79 -1.79 11.47
CA ILE A 132 3.15 -3.05 11.89
C ILE A 132 4.14 -4.15 11.53
N LEU A 133 4.80 -4.72 12.52
CA LEU A 133 5.76 -5.80 12.33
C LEU A 133 5.04 -7.14 12.39
N LEU A 134 5.24 -7.97 11.38
CA LEU A 134 4.89 -9.38 11.41
C LEU A 134 6.16 -10.19 11.56
N THR A 135 6.21 -10.97 12.62
CA THR A 135 7.26 -11.96 12.84
C THR A 135 6.77 -13.32 12.36
N GLU A 136 7.69 -14.19 11.97
CA GLU A 136 7.44 -15.54 11.43
C GLU A 136 6.44 -16.39 12.24
N ALA A 137 6.25 -16.11 13.53
CA ALA A 137 5.28 -16.77 14.41
C ALA A 137 3.78 -16.54 14.05
N MET A 138 3.45 -15.75 13.02
CA MET A 138 2.07 -15.46 12.60
C MET A 138 1.67 -16.04 11.24
N GLN A 139 2.49 -16.94 10.65
CA GLN A 139 2.16 -17.67 9.42
C GLN A 139 1.25 -18.88 9.67
#